data_AF-Q5TLA2-F1
#
_entry.id   AF-Q5TLA2-F1
#
_cell.length_a   1.000
_cell.length_b   1.000
_cell.length_c   1.000
_cell.angle_alpha   90.00
_cell.angle_beta   90.00
_cell.angle_gamma   90.00
#
_symmetry.space_group_name_H-M   'P 1'
#
loop_
_entity.id
_entity.type
_entity.pdbx_description
1 polymer ?
#
loop_
_entity_poly.entity_id
_entity_poly.type
_entity_poly.pdbx_seq_one_letter_code
_entity_poly.pdbx_strand_id
1 'polypeptide(L)'
;MEHRSSDTEHQELLRRLSTVSSHTILRHLQEETILQIAAKCFEDKEKENNSTKYSKPQSTLHFTEPQRALPQKRSNSKQAGDRAKRPLNAFIAFRSYYVKLFPESQQKAASGFLTTLWNKDPFRNRWAMIAKVY
;
A
#
# COMPACT_ATOMS: atom_id res chain seq x y z
N MET A 1 -50.91 8.10 -9.74
CA MET A 1 -50.15 8.70 -8.64
C MET A 1 -49.55 7.59 -7.77
N GLU A 2 -48.76 6.67 -8.34
CA GLU A 2 -48.34 5.45 -7.60
C GLU A 2 -46.82 5.32 -7.42
N HIS A 3 -46.00 6.02 -8.21
CA HIS A 3 -44.54 5.95 -8.11
C HIS A 3 -43.94 6.57 -6.83
N ARG A 4 -44.68 7.41 -6.11
CA ARG A 4 -44.14 8.13 -4.95
C ARG A 4 -44.08 7.28 -3.67
N SER A 5 -44.93 6.26 -3.54
CA SER A 5 -44.91 5.35 -2.38
C SER A 5 -43.74 4.38 -2.44
N SER A 6 -43.39 3.85 -3.62
CA SER A 6 -42.30 2.89 -3.76
C SER A 6 -40.94 3.48 -3.39
N ASP A 7 -40.71 4.76 -3.69
CA ASP A 7 -39.47 5.45 -3.33
C ASP A 7 -39.35 5.66 -1.82
N THR A 8 -40.46 5.97 -1.14
CA THR A 8 -40.46 6.12 0.33
C THR A 8 -40.22 4.79 1.05
N GLU A 9 -40.77 3.69 0.53
CA GLU A 9 -40.54 2.34 1.06
C GLU A 9 -39.08 1.90 0.84
N HIS A 10 -38.52 2.18 -0.33
CA HIS A 10 -37.12 1.89 -0.63
C HIS A 10 -36.16 2.67 0.28
N GLN A 11 -36.42 3.96 0.50
CA GLN A 11 -35.62 4.79 1.40
C GLN A 11 -35.70 4.32 2.86
N GLU A 12 -36.90 3.93 3.32
CA GLU A 12 -37.09 3.38 4.66
C GLU A 12 -36.36 2.04 4.82
N LEU A 13 -36.38 1.19 3.79
CA LEU A 13 -35.61 -0.06 3.77
C LEU A 13 -34.11 0.22 3.86
N LEU A 14 -33.58 1.16 3.07
CA LEU A 14 -32.16 1.55 3.14
C LEU A 14 -31.78 2.12 4.52
N ARG A 15 -32.65 2.92 5.13
CA ARG A 15 -32.47 3.46 6.48
C ARG A 15 -32.42 2.35 7.53
N ARG A 16 -33.19 1.28 7.36
CA ARG A 16 -33.13 0.11 8.24
C ARG A 16 -31.89 -0.73 7.97
N LEU A 17 -31.51 -0.92 6.71
CA LEU A 17 -30.29 -1.66 6.36
C LEU A 17 -29.01 -0.96 6.84
N SER A 18 -29.00 0.37 6.94
CA SER A 18 -27.85 1.12 7.45
C SER A 18 -27.63 0.97 8.96
N THR A 19 -28.66 0.60 9.74
CA THR A 19 -28.52 0.29 11.17
C THR A 19 -28.12 -1.15 11.44
N VAL A 20 -28.18 -2.02 10.43
CA VAL A 20 -27.74 -3.42 10.53
C VAL A 20 -26.21 -3.51 10.56
N SER A 21 -25.67 -4.44 11.36
CA SER A 21 -24.23 -4.65 11.44
C SER A 21 -23.64 -5.10 10.11
N SER A 22 -22.45 -4.58 9.78
CA SER A 22 -21.72 -4.95 8.56
C SER A 22 -21.47 -6.45 8.44
N HIS A 23 -21.24 -7.13 9.57
CA HIS A 23 -21.04 -8.58 9.61
C HIS A 23 -22.28 -9.36 9.18
N THR A 24 -23.47 -8.92 9.61
CA THR A 24 -24.74 -9.55 9.21
C THR A 24 -24.97 -9.38 7.71
N ILE A 25 -24.67 -8.20 7.16
CA ILE A 25 -24.80 -7.92 5.74
C ILE A 25 -23.87 -8.83 4.95
N LEU A 26 -22.59 -8.94 5.35
CA LEU A 26 -21.60 -9.79 4.68
C LEU A 26 -21.98 -11.28 4.68
N ARG A 27 -22.69 -11.77 5.71
CA ARG A 27 -23.14 -13.18 5.76
C ARG A 27 -24.24 -13.52 4.76
N HIS A 28 -25.07 -12.54 4.40
CA HIS A 28 -26.21 -12.73 3.49
C HIS A 28 -25.91 -12.24 2.07
N LEU A 29 -24.71 -11.68 1.86
CA LEU A 29 -24.29 -11.17 0.58
C LEU A 29 -23.91 -12.34 -0.35
N GLN A 30 -24.53 -12.39 -1.52
CA GLN A 30 -24.25 -13.44 -2.50
C GLN A 30 -22.88 -13.22 -3.17
N GLU A 31 -22.26 -14.30 -3.64
CA GLU A 31 -20.90 -14.30 -4.20
C GLU A 31 -20.78 -13.40 -5.44
N GLU A 32 -21.78 -13.39 -6.31
CA GLU A 32 -21.84 -12.52 -7.48
C GLU A 32 -21.86 -11.03 -7.12
N THR A 33 -22.54 -10.68 -6.02
CA THR A 33 -22.61 -9.29 -5.55
C THR A 33 -21.29 -8.88 -4.90
N ILE A 34 -20.64 -9.80 -4.18
CA ILE A 34 -19.28 -9.62 -3.66
C ILE A 34 -18.30 -9.33 -4.81
N LEU A 35 -18.36 -10.12 -5.89
CA LEU A 35 -17.51 -9.93 -7.07
C LEU A 35 -17.78 -8.59 -7.77
N GLN A 36 -19.04 -8.18 -7.92
CA GLN A 36 -19.40 -6.89 -8.50
C GLN A 36 -18.93 -5.70 -7.66
N ILE A 37 -19.09 -5.78 -6.33
CA ILE A 37 -18.57 -4.75 -5.41
C ILE A 37 -17.06 -4.69 -5.50
N ALA A 38 -16.37 -5.84 -5.50
CA ALA A 38 -14.93 -5.90 -5.63
C ALA A 38 -14.47 -5.22 -6.93
N ALA A 39 -15.02 -5.63 -8.08
CA ALA A 39 -14.73 -5.02 -9.37
C ALA A 39 -14.92 -3.50 -9.35
N LYS A 40 -16.05 -3.02 -8.82
CA LYS A 40 -16.35 -1.58 -8.73
C LYS A 40 -15.37 -0.83 -7.81
N CYS A 41 -14.99 -1.41 -6.66
CA CYS A 41 -14.00 -0.81 -5.76
C CYS A 41 -12.60 -0.71 -6.37
N PHE A 42 -12.25 -1.59 -7.31
CA PHE A 42 -10.97 -1.51 -8.03
C PHE A 42 -11.04 -0.51 -9.20
N GLU A 43 -12.16 -0.44 -9.93
CA GLU A 43 -12.38 0.52 -11.01
C GLU A 43 -12.46 1.98 -10.54
N ASP A 44 -13.10 2.24 -9.39
CA ASP A 44 -13.20 3.59 -8.84
C ASP A 44 -11.83 4.14 -8.39
N LYS A 45 -10.85 3.26 -8.11
CA LYS A 45 -9.45 3.66 -7.85
C LYS A 45 -8.65 4.02 -9.10
N GLU A 46 -9.05 3.55 -10.27
CA GLU A 46 -8.40 3.96 -11.53
C GLU A 46 -8.87 5.35 -11.97
N LYS A 47 -10.12 5.71 -11.68
CA LYS A 47 -10.70 7.02 -12.02
C LYS A 47 -10.15 8.17 -11.16
N GLU A 48 -9.84 7.94 -9.88
CA GLU A 48 -9.20 8.94 -9.02
C GLU A 48 -7.72 9.19 -9.40
N ASN A 49 -7.00 8.15 -9.84
CA ASN A 49 -5.61 8.26 -10.30
C ASN A 49 -5.45 8.93 -11.68
N ASN A 50 -6.52 9.06 -12.47
CA ASN A 50 -6.44 9.65 -13.82
C ASN A 50 -6.69 11.17 -13.84
N SER A 51 -6.99 11.81 -12.71
CA SER A 51 -7.10 13.29 -12.60
C SER A 51 -5.80 13.98 -12.20
N THR A 52 -4.72 13.23 -11.94
CA THR A 52 -3.36 13.80 -11.77
C THR A 52 -2.43 13.28 -12.86
N LYS A 53 -2.72 13.66 -14.10
CA LYS A 53 -1.75 13.55 -15.20
C LYS A 53 -1.59 14.89 -15.87
N TYR A 54 -0.62 15.68 -15.41
CA TYR A 54 0.34 16.38 -16.27
C TYR A 54 1.56 16.79 -15.43
N SER A 55 2.59 15.95 -15.46
CA SER A 55 3.95 16.44 -15.69
C SER A 55 4.77 15.31 -16.33
N LYS A 56 5.20 15.61 -17.55
CA LYS A 56 5.94 14.76 -18.49
C LYS A 56 7.31 14.34 -17.92
N PRO A 57 7.92 13.30 -18.51
CA PRO A 57 9.16 12.70 -18.07
C PRO A 57 10.34 13.53 -18.55
N GLN A 58 11.29 13.82 -17.66
CA GLN A 58 12.59 14.30 -18.08
C GLN A 58 13.63 13.21 -17.79
N SER A 59 13.92 12.45 -18.85
CA SER A 59 15.19 11.78 -19.01
C SER A 59 16.30 12.80 -18.83
N THR A 60 17.11 12.64 -17.80
CA THR A 60 18.44 13.26 -17.73
C THR A 60 19.37 12.20 -17.16
N LEU A 61 20.00 11.47 -18.08
CA LEU A 61 21.25 10.78 -17.82
C LEU A 61 22.27 11.85 -17.40
N HIS A 62 22.48 12.02 -16.09
CA HIS A 62 23.70 12.65 -15.60
C HIS A 62 24.60 11.56 -15.05
N PHE A 63 25.46 11.07 -15.96
CA PHE A 63 26.72 10.46 -15.62
C PHE A 63 27.52 11.45 -14.76
N THR A 64 27.69 11.14 -13.48
CA THR A 64 28.67 11.81 -12.62
C THR A 64 29.50 10.73 -11.93
N GLU A 65 30.61 10.45 -12.59
CA GLU A 65 31.97 10.30 -12.06
C GLU A 65 32.19 9.80 -10.60
N PRO A 66 33.09 8.81 -10.38
CA PRO A 66 33.31 8.20 -9.08
C PRO A 66 34.27 9.03 -8.22
N GLN A 67 33.75 9.78 -7.25
CA GLN A 67 34.61 10.41 -6.26
C GLN A 67 34.90 9.47 -5.08
N ARG A 68 36.08 8.87 -5.17
CA ARG A 68 36.80 8.11 -4.15
C ARG A 68 36.96 8.97 -2.88
N ALA A 69 36.38 8.55 -1.76
CA ALA A 69 36.74 9.05 -0.43
C ALA A 69 36.92 7.88 0.55
N LEU A 70 38.06 7.94 1.24
CA LEU A 70 38.70 6.93 2.08
C LEU A 70 37.91 6.51 3.34
N PRO A 71 38.31 5.41 4.00
CA PRO A 71 37.50 4.71 4.99
C PRO A 71 37.63 5.35 6.37
N GLN A 72 36.50 5.76 6.98
CA GLN A 72 36.48 6.05 8.42
C GLN A 72 36.09 4.80 9.20
N LYS A 73 37.13 4.08 9.60
CA LYS A 73 37.13 3.14 10.71
C LYS A 73 36.76 3.91 11.99
N ARG A 74 35.59 3.67 12.56
CA ARG A 74 35.36 3.91 13.99
C ARG A 74 34.82 2.64 14.62
N SER A 75 35.67 2.10 15.47
CA SER A 75 35.49 0.94 16.34
C SER A 75 34.26 1.07 17.22
N ASN A 76 33.46 0.02 17.19
CA ASN A 76 32.76 -0.63 18.29
C ASN A 76 32.39 0.24 19.52
N SER A 77 31.10 0.43 19.74
CA SER A 77 30.56 0.42 21.10
C SER A 77 29.17 -0.21 21.09
N LYS A 78 29.09 -1.35 21.78
CA LYS A 78 27.85 -1.95 22.26
C LYS A 78 27.15 -0.92 23.14
N GLN A 79 26.14 -0.25 22.60
CA GLN A 79 25.17 0.51 23.39
C GLN A 79 23.78 0.21 22.83
N ALA A 80 23.26 -0.93 23.26
CA ALA A 80 21.83 -1.17 23.35
C ALA A 80 21.31 -0.25 24.47
N GLY A 81 20.91 0.96 24.11
CA GLY A 81 20.47 1.98 25.04
C GLY A 81 19.77 3.07 24.26
N ASP A 82 18.46 2.90 24.12
CA ASP A 82 17.45 3.94 23.90
C ASP A 82 17.84 5.14 23.01
N ARG A 83 18.42 4.86 21.84
CA ARG A 83 18.39 5.84 20.76
C ARG A 83 17.00 5.73 20.17
N ALA A 84 16.19 6.79 20.29
CA ALA A 84 14.94 6.92 19.56
C ALA A 84 15.19 6.53 18.11
N LYS A 85 14.83 5.30 17.76
CA LYS A 85 15.03 4.77 16.42
C LYS A 85 14.15 5.63 15.54
N ARG A 86 14.73 6.21 14.48
CA ARG A 86 13.93 6.93 13.48
C ARG A 86 12.74 6.04 13.11
N PRO A 87 11.53 6.60 12.97
CA PRO A 87 10.34 5.80 12.65
C PRO A 87 10.64 4.91 11.44
N LEU A 88 10.28 3.64 11.53
CA LEU A 88 10.59 2.68 10.49
C LEU A 88 9.88 3.11 9.20
N ASN A 89 10.62 3.16 8.09
CA ASN A 89 10.01 3.48 6.80
C ASN A 89 9.26 2.24 6.28
N ALA A 90 8.11 2.45 5.63
CA ALA A 90 7.31 1.40 5.02
C ALA A 90 8.12 0.47 4.10
N PHE A 91 9.04 1.03 3.30
CA PHE A 91 9.90 0.24 2.42
C PHE A 91 10.88 -0.65 3.18
N ILE A 92 11.34 -0.24 4.38
CA ILE A 92 12.23 -1.07 5.20
C ILE A 92 11.46 -2.24 5.80
N ALA A 93 10.23 -2.03 6.24
CA ALA A 93 9.35 -3.13 6.67
C ALA A 93 9.09 -4.12 5.52
N PHE A 94 8.73 -3.59 4.33
CA PHE A 94 8.53 -4.37 3.11
C PHE A 94 9.77 -5.20 2.74
N ARG A 95 10.93 -4.56 2.67
CA ARG A 95 12.19 -5.20 2.29
C ARG A 95 12.56 -6.32 3.25
N SER A 96 12.45 -6.10 4.55
CA SER A 96 12.78 -7.12 5.57
C SER A 96 11.87 -8.34 5.53
N TYR A 97 10.63 -8.18 5.08
CA TYR A 97 9.71 -9.30 4.89
C TYR A 97 10.08 -10.13 3.65
N TYR A 98 10.22 -9.46 2.50
CA TYR A 98 10.40 -10.15 1.22
C TYR A 98 11.84 -10.60 0.94
N VAL A 99 12.86 -10.04 1.60
CA VAL A 99 14.26 -10.46 1.40
C VAL A 99 14.47 -11.95 1.73
N LYS A 100 13.64 -12.53 2.61
CA LYS A 100 13.69 -13.95 2.99
C LYS A 100 13.37 -14.90 1.83
N LEU A 101 12.72 -14.41 0.77
CA LEU A 101 12.46 -15.20 -0.45
C LEU A 101 13.71 -15.37 -1.32
N PHE A 102 14.78 -14.63 -1.04
CA PHE A 102 15.98 -14.63 -1.83
C PHE A 102 17.24 -14.98 -1.02
N PRO A 103 17.28 -16.14 -0.33
CA PRO A 103 18.39 -16.50 0.55
C PRO A 103 19.72 -16.64 -0.20
N GLU A 104 19.68 -17.19 -1.42
CA GLU A 104 20.87 -17.50 -2.21
C GLU A 104 21.21 -16.44 -3.26
N SER A 105 20.40 -15.39 -3.37
CA SER A 105 20.59 -14.37 -4.39
C SER A 105 21.64 -13.34 -3.96
N GLN A 106 22.38 -12.80 -4.93
CA GLN A 106 23.25 -11.67 -4.66
C GLN A 106 22.41 -10.46 -4.21
N GLN A 107 22.83 -9.81 -3.11
CA GLN A 107 22.13 -8.66 -2.52
C GLN A 107 21.76 -7.56 -3.54
N LYS A 108 22.60 -7.36 -4.56
CA LYS A 108 22.36 -6.40 -5.66
C LYS A 108 21.13 -6.79 -6.49
N ALA A 109 21.04 -8.06 -6.88
CA ALA A 109 19.90 -8.58 -7.63
C ALA A 109 18.62 -8.55 -6.78
N ALA A 110 18.69 -9.03 -5.52
CA ALA A 110 17.57 -8.99 -4.58
C ALA A 110 17.02 -7.58 -4.39
N SER A 111 17.91 -6.60 -4.19
CA SER A 111 17.51 -5.20 -3.97
C SER A 111 16.82 -4.61 -5.21
N GLY A 112 17.27 -4.99 -6.41
CA GLY A 112 16.63 -4.62 -7.67
C GLY A 112 15.20 -5.18 -7.77
N PHE A 113 15.03 -6.47 -7.51
CA PHE A 113 13.71 -7.11 -7.52
C PHE A 113 12.75 -6.50 -6.50
N LEU A 114 13.21 -6.25 -5.28
CA LEU A 114 12.40 -5.65 -4.23
C LEU A 114 11.97 -4.22 -4.57
N THR A 115 12.82 -3.45 -5.23
CA THR A 115 12.46 -2.09 -5.67
C THR A 115 11.38 -2.14 -6.76
N THR A 116 11.53 -3.04 -7.73
CA THR A 116 10.53 -3.25 -8.78
C THR A 116 9.20 -3.74 -8.19
N LEU A 117 9.23 -4.66 -7.23
CA LEU A 117 8.05 -5.18 -6.55
C LEU A 117 7.35 -4.09 -5.73
N TRP A 118 8.12 -3.30 -4.97
CA TRP A 118 7.61 -2.14 -4.24
C TRP A 118 6.92 -1.13 -5.16
N ASN A 119 7.50 -0.88 -6.34
CA ASN A 119 6.92 0.04 -7.31
C ASN A 119 5.55 -0.42 -7.82
N LYS A 120 5.31 -1.72 -7.89
CA LYS A 120 4.06 -2.32 -8.33
C LYS A 120 3.12 -2.71 -7.18
N ASP A 121 3.54 -2.59 -5.93
CA ASP A 121 2.72 -2.97 -4.78
C ASP A 121 1.54 -2.00 -4.58
N PRO A 122 0.28 -2.47 -4.65
CA PRO A 122 -0.88 -1.62 -4.39
C PRO A 122 -1.15 -1.41 -2.90
N PHE A 123 -0.46 -2.15 -2.02
CA PHE A 123 -0.73 -2.19 -0.57
C PHE A 123 0.31 -1.41 0.27
N ARG A 124 0.93 -0.37 -0.30
CA ARG A 124 1.95 0.45 0.42
C ARG A 124 1.45 1.04 1.74
N ASN A 125 0.15 1.36 1.82
CA ASN A 125 -0.47 1.85 3.04
C ASN A 125 -0.46 0.81 4.18
N ARG A 126 -0.55 -0.49 3.86
CA ARG A 126 -0.43 -1.56 4.86
C ARG A 126 0.98 -1.59 5.43
N TRP A 127 1.99 -1.46 4.56
CA TRP A 127 3.39 -1.36 4.97
C TRP A 127 3.67 -0.12 5.81
N ALA A 128 3.04 1.01 5.50
CA ALA A 128 3.13 2.22 6.33
C ALA A 128 2.52 2.01 7.72
N MET A 129 1.38 1.33 7.84
CA MET A 129 0.80 0.98 9.14
C MET A 129 1.73 0.04 9.93
N ILE A 130 2.25 -1.02 9.29
CA ILE A 130 3.19 -1.96 9.93
C ILE A 130 4.44 -1.22 10.43
N ALA A 131 4.97 -0.28 9.65
CA ALA A 131 6.16 0.45 10.03
C ALA A 131 5.92 1.48 11.15
N LYS A 132 4.69 1.98 11.29
CA LYS A 132 4.30 2.90 12.36
C LYS A 132 4.10 2.21 13.72
N VAL A 133 3.75 0.93 13.73
CA VAL A 133 3.57 0.15 14.98
C VAL A 133 4.89 -0.45 15.50
N TYR A 134 6.01 -0.17 14.84
CA TYR A 134 7.34 -0.72 15.11
C TYR A 134 8.27 0.34 15.68
#